data_AF-A0A093Y7Y8-F1
#
_entry.id   AF-A0A093Y7Y8-F1
#
_cell.length_a   1.000
_cell.length_b   1.000
_cell.length_c   1.000
_cell.angle_alpha   90.00
_cell.angle_beta   90.00
_cell.angle_gamma   90.00
#
_symmetry.space_group_name_H-M   'P 1'
#
loop_
_entity.id
_entity.type
_entity.pdbx_description
1 polymer ?
#
loop_
_entity_poly.entity_id
_entity_poly.type
_entity_poly.pdbx_seq_one_letter_code
_entity_poly.pdbx_strand_id
1 'polypeptide(L)'
;MAPRTREELLSLSIMDPSLEAALEKGPPVRPPKPSDPYYGRTDHSARREHRAAILKEKWPLRYLPGPIPEVTEQDHQIPVRDGSEITIRVYTPVTKPEGGSP
;
A
#
# COMPACT_ATOMS: atom_id res chain seq x y z
N MET A 1 -30.14 -3.42 4.66
CA MET A 1 -29.72 -4.66 3.99
C MET A 1 -29.99 -5.82 4.93
N ALA A 2 -30.42 -6.97 4.40
CA ALA A 2 -30.53 -8.19 5.21
C ALA A 2 -29.12 -8.64 5.66
N PRO A 3 -28.98 -9.21 6.87
CA PRO A 3 -27.70 -9.77 7.32
C PRO A 3 -27.30 -10.96 6.43
N ARG A 4 -25.99 -11.10 6.20
CA ARG A 4 -25.43 -12.21 5.41
C ARG A 4 -25.71 -13.55 6.06
N THR A 5 -25.90 -14.58 5.24
CA THR A 5 -26.08 -15.95 5.74
C THR A 5 -24.76 -16.53 6.25
N ARG A 6 -24.81 -17.61 7.02
CA ARG A 6 -23.61 -18.31 7.50
C ARG A 6 -22.73 -18.81 6.34
N GLU A 7 -23.34 -19.27 5.26
CA GLU A 7 -22.66 -19.77 4.07
C GLU A 7 -21.91 -18.65 3.35
N GLU A 8 -22.54 -17.47 3.24
CA GLU A 8 -21.90 -16.26 2.70
C GLU A 8 -20.74 -15.77 3.57
N LEU A 9 -20.82 -15.92 4.88
CA LEU A 9 -19.69 -15.60 5.76
C LEU A 9 -18.54 -16.60 5.59
N LEU A 10 -18.85 -17.89 5.43
CA LEU A 10 -17.84 -18.93 5.22
C LEU A 10 -17.12 -18.75 3.88
N SER A 11 -17.83 -18.38 2.82
CA SER A 11 -17.22 -18.14 1.51
C SER A 11 -16.24 -16.95 1.52
N LEU A 12 -16.47 -15.94 2.35
CA LEU A 12 -15.54 -14.81 2.55
C LEU A 12 -14.24 -15.21 3.27
N SER A 13 -14.21 -16.38 3.92
CA SER A 13 -13.01 -16.93 4.57
C SER A 13 -12.10 -17.70 3.62
N ILE A 14 -12.55 -17.97 2.40
CA ILE A 14 -11.75 -18.65 1.38
C ILE A 14 -10.77 -17.62 0.82
N MET A 15 -9.49 -17.84 1.08
CA MET A 15 -8.43 -16.97 0.59
C MET A 15 -8.28 -17.12 -0.92
N ASP A 16 -8.02 -16.00 -1.60
CA ASP A 16 -7.69 -16.04 -3.03
C ASP A 16 -6.37 -16.81 -3.25
N PRO A 17 -6.29 -17.74 -4.22
CA PRO A 17 -5.08 -18.53 -4.46
C PRO A 17 -3.83 -17.69 -4.72
N SER A 18 -3.97 -16.51 -5.34
CA SER A 18 -2.83 -15.61 -5.58
C SER A 18 -2.31 -14.99 -4.28
N LEU A 19 -3.22 -14.68 -3.35
CA LEU A 19 -2.86 -14.21 -2.01
C LEU A 19 -2.19 -15.33 -1.20
N GLU A 20 -2.72 -16.55 -1.27
CA GLU A 20 -2.12 -17.72 -0.62
C GLU A 20 -0.67 -17.94 -1.07
N ALA A 21 -0.43 -18.00 -2.39
CA ALA A 21 0.89 -18.17 -2.96
C ALA A 21 1.85 -17.00 -2.62
N ALA A 22 1.32 -15.78 -2.45
CA ALA A 22 2.13 -14.64 -2.03
C ALA A 22 2.56 -14.75 -0.57
N LEU A 23 1.70 -15.26 0.32
CA LEU A 23 1.99 -15.44 1.74
C LEU A 23 2.97 -16.58 2.02
N GLU A 24 3.03 -17.61 1.17
CA GLU A 24 4.06 -18.67 1.24
C GLU A 24 5.50 -18.12 1.12
N LYS A 25 5.68 -16.99 0.43
CA LYS A 25 6.98 -16.31 0.30
C LYS A 25 7.43 -15.60 1.59
N GLY A 26 6.55 -15.57 2.60
CA GLY A 26 6.78 -14.95 3.90
C GLY A 26 5.90 -13.72 4.14
N PRO A 27 5.92 -13.19 5.36
CA PRO A 27 5.07 -12.07 5.72
C PRO A 27 5.45 -10.81 4.93
N PRO A 28 4.48 -9.95 4.54
CA PRO A 28 4.75 -8.70 3.85
C PRO A 28 5.72 -7.78 4.62
N VAL A 29 5.65 -7.87 5.95
CA VAL A 29 6.54 -7.21 6.90
C VAL A 29 7.40 -8.27 7.57
N ARG A 30 8.70 -8.28 7.24
CA ARG A 30 9.66 -9.15 7.92
C ARG A 30 9.84 -8.74 9.38
N PRO A 31 10.14 -9.67 10.30
CA PRO A 31 10.55 -9.33 11.66
C PRO A 31 11.93 -8.61 11.68
N PRO A 32 12.29 -7.97 12.81
CA PRO A 32 13.66 -7.50 13.05
C PRO A 32 14.67 -8.64 12.93
N LYS A 33 15.78 -8.38 12.24
CA LYS A 33 16.91 -9.30 12.03
C LYS A 33 18.08 -8.91 12.93
N PRO A 34 18.98 -9.85 13.30
CA PRO A 34 20.16 -9.54 14.10
C PRO A 34 21.06 -8.41 13.56
N SER A 35 21.04 -8.19 12.24
CA SER A 35 21.78 -7.11 11.57
C SER A 35 21.12 -5.73 11.72
N ASP A 36 19.85 -5.66 12.15
CA ASP A 36 19.15 -4.38 12.31
C ASP A 36 19.64 -3.68 13.59
N PRO A 37 19.91 -2.35 13.57
CA PRO A 37 20.39 -1.61 14.74
C PRO A 37 19.44 -1.62 15.96
N TYR A 38 18.17 -1.93 15.71
CA TYR A 38 17.09 -2.01 16.71
C TYR A 38 16.75 -3.46 17.12
N TYR A 39 17.56 -4.44 16.74
CA TYR A 39 17.32 -5.83 17.10
C TYR A 39 17.34 -6.06 18.61
N GLY A 40 16.43 -6.90 19.12
CA GLY A 40 16.29 -7.21 20.54
C GLY A 40 15.67 -6.10 21.40
N ARG A 41 15.43 -4.91 20.83
CA ARG A 41 14.78 -3.79 21.51
C ARG A 41 13.26 -3.81 21.28
N THR A 42 12.50 -3.54 22.34
CA THR A 42 11.02 -3.53 22.31
C THR A 42 10.42 -2.17 22.63
N ASP A 43 11.25 -1.15 22.77
CA ASP A 43 10.82 0.22 23.06
C ASP A 43 10.11 0.88 21.87
N HIS A 44 9.42 1.98 22.13
CA HIS A 44 8.69 2.73 21.11
C HIS A 44 9.59 3.20 19.97
N SER A 45 10.84 3.59 20.26
CA SER A 45 11.77 4.04 19.22
C SER A 45 12.18 2.87 18.32
N ALA A 46 12.49 1.71 18.89
CA ALA A 46 12.77 0.49 18.10
C ALA A 46 11.63 0.12 17.15
N ARG A 47 10.37 0.25 17.59
CA ARG A 47 9.19 0.03 16.73
C ARG A 47 9.14 1.03 15.55
N ARG A 48 9.46 2.31 15.79
CA ARG A 48 9.48 3.34 14.74
C ARG A 48 10.64 3.15 13.77
N GLU A 49 11.82 2.80 14.29
CA GLU A 49 13.01 2.48 13.49
C GLU A 49 12.74 1.29 12.57
N HIS A 50 12.13 0.22 13.10
CA HIS A 50 11.71 -0.94 12.31
C HIS A 50 10.72 -0.55 11.21
N ARG A 51 9.67 0.21 11.55
CA ARG A 51 8.70 0.70 10.56
C ARG A 51 9.39 1.51 9.45
N ALA A 52 10.31 2.40 9.80
CA ALA A 52 11.04 3.21 8.82
C ALA A 52 11.89 2.33 7.88
N ALA A 53 12.57 1.31 8.42
CA ALA A 53 13.35 0.36 7.63
C ALA A 53 12.47 -0.43 6.64
N ILE A 54 11.32 -0.93 7.09
CA ILE A 54 10.36 -1.64 6.24
C ILE A 54 9.81 -0.73 5.14
N LEU A 55 9.46 0.52 5.47
CA LEU A 55 8.97 1.47 4.47
C LEU A 55 10.02 1.80 3.41
N LYS A 56 11.30 1.81 3.78
CA LYS A 56 12.41 2.00 2.84
C LYS A 56 12.64 0.76 1.97
N GLU A 57 12.62 -0.44 2.56
CA GLU A 57 12.76 -1.71 1.84
C GLU A 57 11.65 -1.89 0.81
N LYS A 58 10.41 -1.55 1.18
CA LYS A 58 9.22 -1.66 0.34
C LYS A 58 8.94 -0.38 -0.47
N TRP A 59 9.84 0.60 -0.44
CA TRP A 59 9.66 1.85 -1.20
C TRP A 59 9.32 1.64 -2.68
N PRO A 60 9.95 0.68 -3.39
CA PRO A 60 9.62 0.42 -4.79
C PRO A 60 8.17 -0.03 -5.04
N LEU A 61 7.48 -0.54 -4.03
CA LEU A 61 6.09 -1.00 -4.13
C LEU A 61 5.06 0.12 -3.93
N ARG A 62 5.49 1.33 -3.52
CA ARG A 62 4.57 2.44 -3.26
C ARG A 62 3.99 3.05 -4.53
N TYR A 63 4.71 2.95 -5.63
CA TYR A 63 4.28 3.48 -6.92
C TYR A 63 4.07 2.33 -7.88
N LEU A 64 3.10 2.47 -8.77
CA LEU A 64 2.91 1.51 -9.85
C LEU A 64 4.21 1.47 -10.69
N PRO A 65 4.69 0.26 -11.04
CA PRO A 65 5.96 0.14 -11.74
C PRO A 65 5.79 0.62 -13.18
N GLY A 66 6.25 1.85 -13.43
CA GLY A 66 6.28 2.44 -14.76
C GLY A 66 5.00 3.18 -15.14
N PRO A 67 4.99 3.80 -16.33
CA PRO A 67 3.85 4.55 -16.83
C PRO A 67 2.66 3.62 -17.07
N ILE A 68 1.46 4.08 -16.72
CA ILE A 68 0.21 3.36 -16.92
C ILE A 68 -0.39 3.80 -18.27
N PRO A 69 -0.46 2.93 -19.30
CA PRO A 69 -0.86 3.33 -20.65
C PRO A 69 -2.26 3.96 -20.76
N GLU A 70 -3.17 3.58 -19.87
CA GLU A 70 -4.58 3.98 -19.90
C GLU A 70 -4.84 5.38 -19.32
N VAL A 71 -3.84 6.01 -18.71
CA VAL A 71 -3.98 7.30 -18.01
C VAL A 71 -2.83 8.24 -18.37
N THR A 72 -3.12 9.54 -18.28
CA THR A 72 -2.12 10.61 -18.26
C THR A 72 -1.77 10.93 -16.81
N GLU A 73 -0.48 11.11 -16.51
CA GLU A 73 0.02 11.42 -15.17
C GLU A 73 0.45 12.88 -15.09
N GLN A 74 -0.03 13.61 -14.08
CA GLN A 74 0.38 15.00 -13.83
C GLN A 74 0.69 15.21 -12.34
N ASP A 75 1.86 15.77 -12.05
CA ASP A 75 2.25 16.12 -10.68
C ASP A 75 1.86 17.56 -10.36
N HIS A 76 1.19 17.75 -9.22
CA HIS A 76 0.81 19.04 -8.68
C HIS A 76 1.44 19.23 -7.30
N GLN A 77 2.04 20.40 -7.07
CA GLN A 77 2.44 20.82 -5.72
C GLN A 77 1.26 21.52 -5.06
N ILE A 78 0.87 21.05 -3.88
CA ILE A 78 -0.20 21.66 -3.09
C ILE A 78 0.39 22.16 -1.77
N PRO A 79 0.27 23.46 -1.46
CA PRO A 79 0.68 23.97 -0.16
C PRO A 79 -0.26 23.45 0.93
N VAL A 80 0.31 23.06 2.06
CA VAL A 80 -0.44 22.60 3.24
C VAL A 80 -0.31 23.61 4.39
N ARG A 81 -1.13 23.44 5.44
CA ARG A 81 -1.30 24.41 6.54
C ARG A 81 0.00 24.76 7.26
N ASP A 82 0.96 23.84 7.33
CA ASP A 82 2.25 24.06 8.00
C ASP A 82 3.27 24.79 7.12
N GLY A 83 2.88 25.21 5.91
CA GLY A 83 3.73 25.92 4.96
C GLY A 83 4.61 25.01 4.10
N SER A 84 4.54 23.68 4.28
CA SER A 84 5.19 22.73 3.38
C SER A 84 4.35 22.48 2.11
N GLU A 85 4.95 21.83 1.12
CA GLU A 85 4.27 21.41 -0.10
C GLU A 85 4.18 19.87 -0.14
N ILE A 86 3.02 19.37 -0.57
CA ILE A 86 2.84 17.96 -0.90
C ILE A 86 2.73 17.80 -2.40
N THR A 87 3.42 16.82 -2.95
CA THR A 87 3.27 16.43 -4.35
C THR A 87 2.13 15.43 -4.48
N ILE A 88 1.14 15.76 -5.29
CA ILE A 88 0.04 14.88 -5.67
C ILE A 88 0.18 14.53 -7.14
N ARG A 89 0.22 13.23 -7.44
CA ARG A 89 0.13 12.73 -8.81
C ARG A 89 -1.33 12.44 -9.16
N VAL A 90 -1.85 13.15 -10.15
CA VAL A 90 -3.20 12.97 -10.70
C VAL A 90 -3.11 12.04 -11.90
N TYR A 91 -3.97 11.02 -11.91
CA TYR A 91 -4.10 10.06 -12.99
C TYR A 91 -5.42 10.32 -13.71
N THR A 92 -5.37 10.78 -14.96
CA THR A 92 -6.57 11.07 -15.76
C THR A 92 -6.70 10.07 -16.90
N PRO A 93 -7.83 9.35 -17.05
CA PRO A 93 -8.04 8.43 -18.16
C PRO A 93 -7.78 9.08 -19.52
N VAL A 94 -7.01 8.40 -20.39
CA VAL A 94 -6.76 8.85 -21.78
C VAL A 94 -8.06 8.84 -22.56
N THR A 95 -8.85 7.78 -22.41
CA THR A 95 -10.19 7.65 -22.97
C THR A 95 -11.21 7.98 -21.89
N LYS A 96 -12.06 8.98 -22.13
CA LYS A 96 -13.15 9.31 -21.21
C LYS A 96 -14.12 8.12 -21.12
N PRO A 97 -14.38 7.56 -19.94
CA PRO A 97 -15.38 6.51 -19.81
C PRO A 97 -16.77 7.08 -20.15
N GLU A 98 -17.50 6.40 -21.03
CA GLU A 98 -18.90 6.75 -21.31
C GLU A 98 -19.72 6.55 -20.03
N GLY A 99 -20.09 7.65 -19.37
CA GLY A 99 -20.99 7.64 -18.20
C GLY A 99 -20.34 7.85 -16.82
N GLY A 100 -19.06 8.23 -16.74
CA GLY A 100 -18.40 8.56 -15.46
C GLY A 100 -18.43 10.07 -15.11
N SER A 101 -18.56 10.38 -13.82
CA SER A 101 -18.26 11.72 -13.26
C SER A 101 -16.74 11.95 -13.27
N PRO A 102 -16.26 13.20 -13.49
CA PRO A 102 -14.84 13.53 -13.64
C PRO A 102 -13.94 13.07 -12.49
#